data_AF-A0A8J2PNN7-F1
#
_entry.id   AF-A0A8J2PNN7-F1
#
_cell.length_a   1.000
_cell.length_b   1.000
_cell.length_c   1.000
_cell.angle_alpha   90.00
_cell.angle_beta   90.00
_cell.angle_gamma   90.00
#
_symmetry.space_group_name_H-M   'P 1'
#
loop_
_entity.id
_entity.type
_entity.pdbx_description
1 polymer ?
#
loop_
_entity_poly.entity_id
_entity_poly.type
_entity_poly.pdbx_seq_one_letter_code
_entity_poly.pdbx_strand_id
1 'polypeptide(L)'
;MYGVTDDGNAVCCHVHGFSPYFYVSVPDNFNSDHCGDFKNTLNRVLIADSKTSKSSLAEPVLAVELVNKINIFGYRKDDKTLFVKITLALPRLIAAAKRVMERGEVTVPGLGQVAYQAYESNVDFETRFMVDQDVVGCNWIELPAGKYTVRQPGKGRGPASRAQIEVDIAYTSLISHAPEDEWSKLAPFRILSFDIECAGRKGIFPEPDKDPVIQIANMVQRQGDTG
;
A
#
# COMPACT_ATOMS: atom_id res chain seq x y z
N MET A 1 -8.89 3.76 2.14
CA MET A 1 -9.77 3.50 0.98
C MET A 1 -10.89 4.52 0.96
N TYR A 2 -11.29 4.98 -0.23
CA TYR A 2 -12.46 5.84 -0.44
C TYR A 2 -13.47 5.09 -1.30
N GLY A 3 -14.75 5.29 -1.04
CA GLY A 3 -15.81 4.62 -1.79
C GLY A 3 -17.18 5.26 -1.58
N VAL A 4 -18.19 4.65 -2.19
CA VAL A 4 -19.59 5.07 -2.11
C VAL A 4 -20.42 3.83 -1.76
N THR A 5 -21.34 3.95 -0.80
CA THR A 5 -22.28 2.86 -0.48
C THR A 5 -23.32 2.70 -1.59
N ASP A 6 -24.08 1.60 -1.56
CA ASP A 6 -25.23 1.40 -2.47
C ASP A 6 -26.24 2.56 -2.36
N ASP A 7 -26.46 3.08 -1.14
CA ASP A 7 -27.31 4.25 -0.88
C ASP A 7 -26.70 5.61 -1.29
N GLY A 8 -25.51 5.63 -1.89
CA GLY A 8 -24.86 6.87 -2.34
C GLY A 8 -24.14 7.70 -1.26
N ASN A 9 -23.82 7.11 -0.10
CA ASN A 9 -23.06 7.78 0.95
C ASN A 9 -21.56 7.70 0.69
N ALA A 10 -20.87 8.83 0.79
CA ALA A 10 -19.41 8.86 0.70
C ALA A 10 -18.76 8.24 1.95
N VAL A 11 -17.80 7.32 1.74
CA VAL A 11 -17.10 6.59 2.80
C VAL A 11 -15.59 6.85 2.73
N CYS A 12 -14.98 7.11 3.88
CA CYS A 12 -13.54 7.05 4.10
C CYS A 12 -13.23 5.91 5.08
N CYS A 13 -12.60 4.84 4.59
CA CYS A 13 -12.23 3.69 5.40
C CYS A 13 -10.71 3.67 5.62
N HIS A 14 -10.27 3.82 6.86
CA HIS A 14 -8.88 3.70 7.30
C HIS A 14 -8.60 2.23 7.61
N VAL A 15 -7.77 1.60 6.79
CA VAL A 15 -7.39 0.20 6.94
C VAL A 15 -6.03 0.12 7.60
N HIS A 16 -5.91 -0.64 8.70
CA HIS A 16 -4.72 -0.69 9.54
C HIS A 16 -4.10 -2.07 9.61
N GLY A 17 -2.81 -2.11 9.96
CA GLY A 17 -2.10 -3.34 10.32
C GLY A 17 -1.41 -4.07 9.17
N PHE A 18 -1.47 -3.55 7.94
CA PHE A 18 -0.73 -4.11 6.82
C PHE A 18 0.68 -3.51 6.75
N SER A 19 1.70 -4.35 6.59
CA SER A 19 3.11 -3.93 6.54
C SER A 19 3.79 -4.43 5.26
N PRO A 20 4.66 -3.62 4.66
CA PRO A 20 5.38 -3.98 3.44
C PRO A 20 6.34 -5.14 3.71
N TYR A 21 6.49 -6.01 2.71
CA TYR A 21 7.46 -7.11 2.78
C TYR A 21 8.00 -7.45 1.39
N PHE A 22 9.11 -8.16 1.37
CA PHE A 22 9.70 -8.76 0.18
C PHE A 22 10.45 -10.04 0.57
N TYR A 23 10.99 -10.77 -0.40
CA TYR A 23 11.66 -12.05 -0.17
C TYR A 23 13.13 -12.00 -0.56
N VAL A 24 13.95 -12.84 0.07
CA VAL A 24 15.33 -13.09 -0.35
C VAL A 24 15.64 -14.57 -0.40
N SER A 25 16.47 -15.00 -1.35
CA SER A 25 17.07 -16.33 -1.33
C SER A 25 18.12 -16.42 -0.22
N VAL A 26 18.24 -17.57 0.42
CA VAL A 26 19.24 -17.81 1.47
C VAL A 26 20.08 -19.05 1.17
N PRO A 27 21.31 -19.16 1.73
CA PRO A 27 22.12 -20.37 1.63
C PRO A 27 21.43 -21.61 2.22
N ASP A 28 21.81 -22.81 1.75
CA ASP A 28 21.21 -24.08 2.18
C ASP A 28 21.36 -24.38 3.68
N ASN A 29 22.39 -23.81 4.32
CA ASN A 29 22.62 -23.92 5.75
C ASN A 29 21.85 -22.88 6.59
N PHE A 30 21.06 -21.99 5.97
CA PHE A 30 20.17 -21.08 6.69
C PHE A 30 19.01 -21.85 7.33
N ASN A 31 18.64 -21.49 8.57
CA ASN A 31 17.62 -22.19 9.34
C ASN A 31 16.97 -21.22 10.36
N SER A 32 16.02 -21.70 11.16
CA SER A 32 15.23 -20.88 12.09
C SER A 32 16.08 -20.15 13.13
N ASP A 33 17.20 -20.74 13.55
CA ASP A 33 18.06 -20.18 14.60
C ASP A 33 18.76 -18.92 14.10
N HIS A 34 18.98 -18.82 12.79
CA HIS A 34 19.56 -17.67 12.12
C HIS A 34 18.59 -16.48 11.97
N CYS A 35 17.27 -16.68 12.07
CA CYS A 35 16.29 -15.62 11.82
C CYS A 35 16.42 -14.44 12.79
N GLY A 36 16.70 -14.71 14.07
CA GLY A 36 16.88 -13.68 15.10
C GLY A 36 18.10 -12.80 14.80
N ASP A 37 19.24 -13.42 14.53
CA ASP A 37 20.48 -12.72 14.19
C ASP A 37 20.36 -11.96 12.87
N PHE A 38 19.71 -12.55 11.86
CA PHE A 38 19.43 -11.89 10.60
C PHE A 38 18.58 -10.62 10.80
N LYS A 39 17.48 -10.73 11.56
CA LYS A 39 16.62 -9.58 11.90
C LYS A 39 17.43 -8.49 12.59
N ASN A 40 18.17 -8.85 13.64
CA ASN A 40 18.93 -7.89 14.45
C ASN A 40 20.03 -7.18 13.65
N THR A 41 20.77 -7.92 12.81
CA THR A 41 21.80 -7.34 11.95
C THR A 41 21.20 -6.42 10.89
N LEU A 42 20.16 -6.85 10.16
CA LEU A 42 19.51 -6.01 9.15
C LEU A 42 18.94 -4.73 9.79
N ASN A 43 18.32 -4.85 10.97
CA ASN A 43 17.79 -3.71 11.72
C ASN A 43 18.91 -2.69 12.05
N ARG A 44 20.04 -3.16 12.58
CA ARG A 44 21.21 -2.32 12.90
C ARG A 44 21.78 -1.62 11.66
N VAL A 45 21.93 -2.36 10.55
CA VAL A 45 22.47 -1.84 9.28
C VAL A 45 21.55 -0.76 8.72
N LEU A 46 20.23 -1.00 8.68
CA LEU A 46 19.25 -0.01 8.20
C LEU A 46 19.22 1.26 9.07
N ILE A 47 19.32 1.11 10.39
CA ILE A 47 19.40 2.27 11.29
C ILE A 47 20.65 3.09 10.98
N ALA A 48 21.81 2.43 10.80
CA ALA A 48 23.07 3.10 10.47
C ALA A 48 23.01 3.81 9.11
N ASP A 49 22.45 3.17 8.09
CA ASP A 49 22.24 3.74 6.74
C ASP A 49 21.31 4.97 6.79
N SER A 50 20.32 4.96 7.68
CA SER A 50 19.34 6.03 7.84
C SER A 50 19.83 7.28 8.59
N LYS A 51 21.01 7.25 9.24
CA LYS A 51 21.54 8.38 10.05
C LYS A 51 21.79 9.67 9.24
N THR A 52 21.68 9.61 7.91
CA THR A 52 21.70 10.77 7.00
C THR A 52 20.31 11.40 6.77
N SER A 53 19.23 10.79 7.24
CA SER A 53 17.84 11.26 7.07
C SER A 53 17.19 11.68 8.40
N LYS A 54 16.35 12.73 8.35
CA LYS A 54 15.74 13.41 9.52
C LYS A 54 14.76 12.57 10.36
N SER A 55 14.48 11.31 10.03
CA SER A 55 13.72 10.39 10.88
C SER A 55 14.36 9.00 10.93
N SER A 56 15.02 8.68 12.04
CA SER A 56 15.46 7.32 12.32
C SER A 56 14.33 6.56 13.02
N LEU A 57 13.97 5.41 12.46
CA LEU A 57 13.07 4.46 13.10
C LEU A 57 13.88 3.60 14.08
N ALA A 58 13.30 3.29 15.24
CA ALA A 58 13.95 2.40 16.21
C ALA A 58 13.96 0.94 15.74
N GLU A 59 12.92 0.50 15.03
CA GLU A 59 12.78 -0.87 14.54
C GLU A 59 12.27 -0.86 13.08
N PRO A 60 13.17 -0.63 12.09
CA PRO A 60 12.81 -0.73 10.67
C PRO A 60 12.39 -2.14 10.21
N VAL A 61 12.88 -3.21 10.85
CA VAL A 61 12.56 -4.61 10.48
C VAL A 61 11.59 -5.20 11.50
N LEU A 62 10.37 -5.53 11.07
CA LEU A 62 9.33 -6.03 11.96
C LEU A 62 9.42 -7.55 12.16
N ALA A 63 9.60 -8.30 11.06
CA ALA A 63 9.64 -9.76 11.09
C ALA A 63 10.57 -10.33 10.01
N VAL A 64 11.09 -11.53 10.29
CA VAL A 64 11.94 -12.34 9.42
C VAL A 64 11.44 -13.77 9.55
N GLU A 65 10.89 -14.32 8.47
CA GLU A 65 10.18 -15.61 8.48
C GLU A 65 10.73 -16.52 7.39
N LEU A 66 10.97 -17.79 7.71
CA LEU A 66 11.33 -18.80 6.70
C LEU A 66 10.11 -19.24 5.92
N VAL A 67 10.23 -19.25 4.59
CA VAL A 67 9.16 -19.66 3.68
C VAL A 67 9.71 -20.53 2.56
N ASN A 68 8.94 -21.57 2.19
CA ASN A 68 9.24 -22.41 1.03
C ASN A 68 8.52 -21.85 -0.20
N LYS A 69 9.28 -21.36 -1.18
CA LYS A 69 8.75 -20.69 -2.39
C LYS A 69 9.45 -21.22 -3.64
N ILE A 70 8.87 -20.93 -4.80
CA ILE A 70 9.43 -21.25 -6.12
C ILE A 70 9.72 -19.93 -6.83
N ASN A 71 10.92 -19.80 -7.38
CA ASN A 71 11.22 -18.69 -8.29
C ASN A 71 10.49 -18.93 -9.62
N ILE A 72 9.71 -17.95 -10.07
CA ILE A 72 8.97 -18.01 -11.34
C ILE A 72 9.89 -18.11 -12.56
N PHE A 73 11.14 -17.65 -12.46
CA PHE A 73 12.08 -17.68 -13.57
C PHE A 73 12.76 -19.05 -13.71
N GLY A 74 12.53 -19.69 -14.86
CA GLY A 74 13.08 -20.99 -15.22
C GLY A 74 12.19 -22.16 -14.78
N TYR A 75 12.28 -23.28 -15.49
CA TYR A 75 11.59 -24.50 -15.10
C TYR A 75 12.37 -25.21 -13.99
N ARG A 76 11.72 -25.42 -12.85
CA ARG A 76 12.21 -26.26 -11.75
C ARG A 76 11.12 -27.26 -11.43
N LYS A 77 11.47 -28.54 -11.39
CA LYS A 77 10.50 -29.63 -11.18
C LYS A 77 10.08 -29.65 -9.70
N ASP A 78 9.08 -28.86 -9.35
CA ASP A 78 8.41 -28.79 -8.03
C ASP A 78 9.29 -28.58 -6.77
N ASP A 79 10.59 -28.32 -6.95
CA ASP A 79 11.50 -28.07 -5.84
C ASP A 79 11.34 -26.65 -5.28
N LYS A 80 10.47 -26.53 -4.27
CA LYS A 80 10.44 -25.33 -3.42
C LYS A 80 11.80 -25.19 -2.74
N THR A 81 12.36 -23.98 -2.80
CA THR A 81 13.59 -23.64 -2.09
C THR A 81 13.26 -22.74 -0.90
N LEU A 82 14.20 -22.68 0.04
CA LEU A 82 14.08 -21.85 1.22
C LEU A 82 14.33 -20.38 0.86
N PHE A 83 13.40 -19.52 1.27
CA PHE A 83 13.50 -18.07 1.22
C PHE A 83 13.27 -17.50 2.61
N VAL A 84 13.69 -16.27 2.79
CA VAL A 84 13.32 -15.46 3.94
C VAL A 84 12.36 -14.37 3.49
N LYS A 85 11.19 -14.29 4.12
CA LYS A 85 10.25 -13.17 4.02
C LYS A 85 10.66 -12.12 5.05
N ILE A 86 10.86 -10.90 4.59
CA ILE A 86 11.29 -9.77 5.44
C ILE A 86 10.18 -8.74 5.45
N THR A 87 9.57 -8.51 6.62
CA THR A 87 8.53 -7.51 6.83
C THR A 87 9.15 -6.25 7.42
N LEU A 88 8.91 -5.09 6.80
CA LEU A 88 9.48 -3.80 7.17
C LEU A 88 8.42 -2.86 7.73
N ALA A 89 8.86 -1.85 8.49
CA ALA A 89 7.96 -0.88 9.11
C ALA A 89 7.33 0.11 8.11
N LEU A 90 8.06 0.46 7.03
CA LEU A 90 7.62 1.45 6.04
C LEU A 90 8.01 1.04 4.62
N PRO A 91 7.17 1.31 3.59
CA PRO A 91 7.45 0.89 2.22
C PRO A 91 8.77 1.43 1.66
N ARG A 92 9.10 2.67 2.00
CA ARG A 92 10.36 3.34 1.59
C ARG A 92 11.63 2.60 2.02
N LEU A 93 11.55 1.72 3.02
CA LEU A 93 12.70 0.96 3.52
C LEU A 93 13.07 -0.22 2.61
N ILE A 94 12.19 -0.68 1.71
CA ILE A 94 12.46 -1.83 0.84
C ILE A 94 13.72 -1.58 0.00
N ALA A 95 13.83 -0.40 -0.63
CA ALA A 95 14.97 -0.07 -1.49
C ALA A 95 16.31 -0.06 -0.72
N ALA A 96 16.31 0.48 0.50
CA ALA A 96 17.50 0.49 1.36
C ALA A 96 17.86 -0.93 1.82
N ALA A 97 16.87 -1.71 2.27
CA ALA A 97 17.06 -3.10 2.71
C ALA A 97 17.65 -3.95 1.59
N LYS A 98 17.02 -3.91 0.40
CA LYS A 98 17.51 -4.57 -0.82
C LYS A 98 19.00 -4.27 -1.05
N ARG A 99 19.34 -2.98 -1.11
CA ARG A 99 20.71 -2.52 -1.42
C ARG A 99 21.75 -3.08 -0.45
N VAL A 100 21.49 -3.00 0.87
CA VAL A 100 22.48 -3.44 1.87
C VAL A 100 22.64 -4.97 1.88
N MET A 101 21.59 -5.73 1.58
CA MET A 101 21.70 -7.19 1.49
C MET A 101 22.39 -7.64 0.19
N GLU A 102 22.12 -6.99 -0.94
CA GLU A 102 22.79 -7.29 -2.22
C GLU A 102 24.29 -6.98 -2.17
N ARG A 103 24.71 -6.04 -1.32
CA ARG A 103 26.12 -5.72 -1.04
C ARG A 103 26.77 -6.65 -0.01
N GLY A 104 26.00 -7.57 0.58
CA GLY A 104 26.47 -8.47 1.63
C GLY A 104 26.84 -7.78 2.94
N GLU A 105 26.18 -6.65 3.26
CA GLU A 105 26.41 -5.92 4.51
C GLU A 105 25.66 -6.56 5.71
N VAL A 106 24.76 -7.51 5.43
CA VAL A 106 24.00 -8.26 6.44
C VAL A 106 24.69 -9.59 6.74
N THR A 107 25.52 -9.60 7.78
CA THR A 107 26.25 -10.79 8.21
C THR A 107 25.52 -11.53 9.33
N VAL A 108 25.41 -12.86 9.19
CA VAL A 108 24.85 -13.76 10.19
C VAL A 108 25.96 -14.70 10.67
N PRO A 109 26.13 -14.89 11.98
CA PRO A 109 27.10 -15.85 12.52
C PRO A 109 26.93 -17.24 11.88
N GLY A 110 28.03 -17.88 11.48
CA GLY A 110 28.02 -19.21 10.86
C GLY A 110 27.71 -19.24 9.36
N LEU A 111 27.22 -18.14 8.75
CA LEU A 111 26.91 -18.07 7.31
C LEU A 111 27.96 -17.30 6.48
N GLY A 112 28.84 -16.55 7.14
CA GLY A 112 29.85 -15.73 6.46
C GLY A 112 29.27 -14.48 5.81
N GLN A 113 30.01 -13.90 4.85
CA GLN A 113 29.55 -12.76 4.08
C GLN A 113 28.79 -13.25 2.84
N VAL A 114 27.48 -13.05 2.83
CA VAL A 114 26.56 -13.52 1.78
C VAL A 114 25.85 -12.33 1.17
N ALA A 115 25.88 -12.22 -0.16
CA ALA A 115 25.00 -11.32 -0.90
C ALA A 115 23.66 -12.02 -1.14
N TYR A 116 22.56 -11.40 -0.71
CA TYR A 116 21.23 -11.98 -0.86
C TYR A 116 20.53 -11.40 -2.08
N GLN A 117 19.98 -12.28 -2.93
CA GLN A 117 19.17 -11.86 -4.07
C GLN A 117 17.74 -11.56 -3.59
N ALA A 118 17.26 -10.35 -3.86
CA ALA A 118 15.91 -9.93 -3.50
C ALA A 118 14.88 -10.25 -4.59
N TYR A 119 13.68 -10.63 -4.16
CA TYR A 119 12.55 -10.98 -5.00
C TYR A 119 11.31 -10.22 -4.56
N GLU A 120 10.46 -9.87 -5.53
CA GLU A 120 9.24 -9.08 -5.32
C GLU A 120 9.44 -7.75 -4.56
N SER A 121 10.68 -7.24 -4.54
CA SER A 121 11.06 -5.98 -3.89
C SER A 121 10.64 -4.73 -4.67
N ASN A 122 10.09 -4.90 -5.87
CA ASN A 122 9.63 -3.85 -6.76
C ASN A 122 8.09 -3.81 -6.91
N VAL A 123 7.36 -4.53 -6.06
CA VAL A 123 5.90 -4.49 -6.04
C VAL A 123 5.45 -3.34 -5.13
N ASP A 124 4.64 -2.44 -5.67
CA ASP A 124 4.11 -1.30 -4.92
C ASP A 124 3.27 -1.76 -3.73
N PHE A 125 3.26 -0.96 -2.65
CA PHE A 125 2.62 -1.34 -1.38
C PHE A 125 1.10 -1.53 -1.53
N GLU A 126 0.46 -0.65 -2.30
CA GLU A 126 -0.97 -0.71 -2.61
C GLU A 126 -1.29 -1.93 -3.47
N THR A 127 -0.50 -2.20 -4.51
CA THR A 127 -0.66 -3.39 -5.36
C THR A 127 -0.49 -4.67 -4.54
N ARG A 128 0.50 -4.69 -3.64
CA ARG A 128 0.70 -5.81 -2.72
C ARG A 128 -0.51 -6.03 -1.83
N PHE A 129 -1.03 -4.97 -1.22
CA PHE A 129 -2.24 -5.03 -0.39
C PHE A 129 -3.43 -5.58 -1.19
N MET A 130 -3.61 -5.09 -2.42
CA MET A 130 -4.69 -5.52 -3.31
C MET A 130 -4.60 -7.01 -3.62
N VAL A 131 -3.42 -7.50 -4.02
CA VAL A 131 -3.20 -8.93 -4.30
C VAL A 131 -3.38 -9.78 -3.04
N ASP A 132 -2.81 -9.38 -1.92
CA ASP A 132 -2.84 -10.19 -0.69
C ASP A 132 -4.23 -10.24 -0.04
N GLN A 133 -5.13 -9.30 -0.36
CA GLN A 133 -6.49 -9.23 0.18
C GLN A 133 -7.56 -9.52 -0.88
N ASP A 134 -7.15 -10.02 -2.05
CA ASP A 134 -8.03 -10.28 -3.20
C ASP A 134 -8.91 -9.06 -3.57
N VAL A 135 -8.39 -7.84 -3.37
CA VAL A 135 -9.07 -6.58 -3.71
C VAL A 135 -8.67 -6.14 -5.11
N VAL A 136 -9.66 -6.01 -5.98
CA VAL A 136 -9.49 -5.49 -7.35
C VAL A 136 -9.85 -4.01 -7.46
N GLY A 137 -9.68 -3.42 -8.64
CA GLY A 137 -10.16 -2.06 -8.91
C GLY A 137 -11.68 -1.97 -8.92
N CYS A 138 -12.25 -0.86 -8.43
CA CYS A 138 -13.69 -0.62 -8.37
C CYS A 138 -14.49 -1.73 -7.66
N ASN A 139 -13.90 -2.29 -6.61
CA ASN A 139 -14.42 -3.46 -5.93
C ASN A 139 -15.45 -3.14 -4.84
N TRP A 140 -16.37 -4.08 -4.59
CA TRP A 140 -17.24 -4.01 -3.41
C TRP A 140 -16.52 -4.56 -2.19
N ILE A 141 -16.48 -3.74 -1.13
CA ILE A 141 -15.87 -4.07 0.14
C ILE A 141 -16.92 -4.04 1.24
N GLU A 142 -16.96 -5.11 2.03
CA GLU A 142 -17.82 -5.20 3.21
C GLU A 142 -16.99 -5.05 4.49
N LEU A 143 -17.57 -4.31 5.45
CA LEU A 143 -17.04 -4.14 6.79
C LEU A 143 -17.99 -4.84 7.78
N PRO A 144 -17.66 -6.04 8.29
CA PRO A 144 -18.57 -6.80 9.15
C PRO A 144 -18.93 -6.06 10.44
N ALA A 145 -20.15 -6.27 10.92
CA ALA A 145 -20.63 -5.66 12.17
C ALA A 145 -19.70 -5.99 13.34
N GLY A 146 -19.36 -4.96 14.14
CA GLY A 146 -18.46 -5.11 15.30
C GLY A 146 -16.97 -5.25 14.95
N LYS A 147 -16.59 -5.22 13.67
CA LYS A 147 -15.17 -5.26 13.24
C LYS A 147 -14.58 -3.90 12.91
N TYR A 148 -15.42 -2.88 12.78
CA TYR A 148 -14.99 -1.50 12.50
C TYR A 148 -15.42 -0.55 13.61
N THR A 149 -14.74 0.59 13.70
CA THR A 149 -15.12 1.70 14.59
C THR A 149 -15.36 2.96 13.78
N VAL A 150 -16.49 3.63 14.01
CA VAL A 150 -16.80 4.91 13.38
C VAL A 150 -16.02 6.03 14.08
N ARG A 151 -15.33 6.86 13.30
CA ARG A 151 -14.67 8.07 13.81
C ARG A 151 -15.72 9.14 14.09
N GLN A 152 -15.73 9.66 15.31
CA GLN A 152 -16.67 10.70 15.75
C GLN A 152 -15.89 11.91 16.30
N PRO A 153 -16.41 13.13 16.12
CA PRO A 153 -15.84 14.31 16.78
C PRO A 153 -15.75 14.10 18.31
N GLY A 154 -14.62 14.48 18.90
CA GLY A 154 -14.41 14.40 20.36
C GLY A 154 -14.08 13.01 20.91
N LYS A 155 -13.94 11.96 20.08
CA LYS A 155 -13.49 10.63 20.51
C LYS A 155 -12.26 10.18 19.74
N GLY A 156 -11.16 9.92 20.45
CA GLY A 156 -9.93 9.37 19.87
C GLY A 156 -9.39 10.22 18.71
N ARG A 157 -9.05 9.57 17.59
CA ARG A 157 -8.79 10.26 16.33
C ARG A 157 -10.12 10.64 15.68
N GLY A 158 -10.45 11.92 15.70
CA GLY A 158 -11.65 12.44 15.04
C GLY A 158 -11.59 12.27 13.50
N PRO A 159 -12.69 12.58 12.80
CA PRO A 159 -12.74 12.55 11.34
C PRO A 159 -11.67 13.44 10.71
N ALA A 160 -10.95 12.91 9.72
CA ALA A 160 -9.92 13.62 8.95
C ALA A 160 -10.34 13.88 7.49
N SER A 161 -11.47 13.32 7.06
CA SER A 161 -12.01 13.47 5.71
C SER A 161 -13.26 14.38 5.68
N ARG A 162 -13.84 14.54 4.48
CA ARG A 162 -15.16 15.17 4.27
C ARG A 162 -16.24 14.12 3.93
N ALA A 163 -15.93 12.84 4.07
CA ALA A 163 -16.87 11.77 3.82
C ALA A 163 -17.99 11.79 4.88
N GLN A 164 -19.16 11.26 4.52
CA GLN A 164 -20.29 11.16 5.45
C GLN A 164 -20.04 10.08 6.50
N ILE A 165 -19.33 9.01 6.10
CA ILE A 165 -18.98 7.89 6.96
C ILE A 165 -17.46 7.79 6.98
N GLU A 166 -16.86 7.86 8.17
CA GLU A 166 -15.42 7.65 8.35
C GLU A 166 -15.20 6.57 9.41
N VAL A 167 -14.44 5.52 9.06
CA VAL A 167 -14.29 4.31 9.86
C VAL A 167 -12.84 3.84 9.91
N ASP A 168 -12.50 3.13 10.99
CA ASP A 168 -11.25 2.37 11.12
C ASP A 168 -11.56 0.86 11.11
N ILE A 169 -10.74 0.08 10.41
CA ILE A 169 -10.80 -1.39 10.40
C ILE A 169 -9.39 -2.00 10.32
N ALA A 170 -9.20 -3.19 10.88
CA ALA A 170 -8.00 -3.99 10.63
C ALA A 170 -8.07 -4.64 9.24
N TYR A 171 -6.94 -4.70 8.52
CA TYR A 171 -6.92 -5.28 7.18
C TYR A 171 -7.46 -6.72 7.13
N THR A 172 -7.16 -7.52 8.15
CA THR A 172 -7.62 -8.91 8.28
C THR A 172 -9.12 -9.08 8.50
N SER A 173 -9.86 -7.98 8.70
CA SER A 173 -11.31 -8.02 8.97
C SER A 173 -12.16 -7.49 7.82
N LEU A 174 -11.56 -6.91 6.78
CA LEU A 174 -12.30 -6.48 5.59
C LEU A 174 -12.66 -7.71 4.75
N ILE A 175 -13.80 -7.64 4.07
CA ILE A 175 -14.21 -8.67 3.11
C ILE A 175 -14.19 -8.06 1.71
N SER A 176 -13.45 -8.70 0.82
CA SER A 176 -13.42 -8.38 -0.60
C SER A 176 -14.40 -9.29 -1.33
N HIS A 177 -15.33 -8.72 -2.10
CA HIS A 177 -16.28 -9.49 -2.91
C HIS A 177 -15.77 -9.55 -4.35
N ALA A 178 -15.75 -10.73 -4.97
CA ALA A 178 -15.45 -10.82 -6.40
C ALA A 178 -16.54 -10.08 -7.21
N PRO A 179 -16.22 -9.41 -8.34
CA PRO A 179 -17.17 -8.63 -9.12
C PRO A 179 -18.09 -9.52 -9.99
N GLU A 180 -18.79 -10.43 -9.34
CA GLU A 180 -19.70 -11.43 -9.92
C GLU A 180 -21.12 -11.22 -9.35
N ASP A 181 -22.13 -11.64 -10.10
CA ASP A 181 -23.54 -11.60 -9.69
C ASP A 181 -23.98 -10.24 -9.12
N GLU A 182 -24.41 -10.19 -7.85
CA GLU A 182 -24.88 -8.98 -7.18
C GLU A 182 -23.78 -7.93 -6.96
N TRP A 183 -22.51 -8.34 -6.97
CA TRP A 183 -21.34 -7.48 -6.80
C TRP A 183 -20.77 -6.97 -8.12
N SER A 184 -21.41 -7.30 -9.24
CA SER A 184 -21.09 -6.71 -10.55
C SER A 184 -21.71 -5.31 -10.75
N LYS A 185 -22.60 -4.88 -9.83
CA LYS A 185 -23.29 -3.60 -9.91
C LYS A 185 -22.36 -2.41 -9.67
N LEU A 186 -22.73 -1.26 -10.24
CA LEU A 186 -22.04 0.01 -10.02
C LEU A 186 -22.72 0.82 -8.91
N ALA A 187 -21.91 1.37 -8.00
CA ALA A 187 -22.41 2.35 -7.04
C ALA A 187 -22.84 3.66 -7.74
N PRO A 188 -23.79 4.43 -7.17
CA PRO A 188 -24.27 5.67 -7.77
C PRO A 188 -23.29 6.84 -7.52
N PHE A 189 -22.08 6.75 -8.07
CA PHE A 189 -21.07 7.80 -7.93
C PHE A 189 -21.47 9.10 -8.67
N ARG A 190 -20.98 10.23 -8.17
CA ARG A 190 -21.22 11.56 -8.75
C ARG A 190 -20.10 11.91 -9.72
N ILE A 191 -20.48 12.28 -10.94
CA ILE A 191 -19.58 12.74 -12.00
C ILE A 191 -19.74 14.25 -12.10
N LEU A 192 -18.64 14.99 -11.94
CA LEU A 192 -18.56 16.43 -12.16
C LEU A 192 -17.77 16.70 -13.43
N SER A 193 -18.38 17.38 -14.38
CA SER A 193 -17.70 18.01 -15.52
C SER A 193 -17.73 19.52 -15.33
N PHE A 194 -16.62 20.19 -15.60
CA PHE A 194 -16.54 21.64 -15.51
C PHE A 194 -15.68 22.22 -16.62
N ASP A 195 -15.94 23.47 -16.97
CA ASP A 195 -15.24 24.22 -18.00
C ASP A 195 -15.03 25.67 -17.53
N ILE A 196 -13.95 26.32 -17.98
CA ILE A 196 -13.59 27.67 -17.55
C ILE A 196 -13.32 28.58 -18.73
N GLU A 197 -13.63 29.87 -18.55
CA GLU A 197 -13.35 30.91 -19.56
C GLU A 197 -12.52 32.03 -18.95
N CYS A 198 -11.57 32.55 -19.72
CA CYS A 198 -10.64 33.60 -19.30
C CYS A 198 -10.77 34.85 -20.18
N ALA A 199 -10.62 36.03 -19.58
CA ALA A 199 -10.54 37.28 -20.32
C ALA A 199 -9.09 37.56 -20.78
N GLY A 200 -8.74 37.08 -21.97
CA GLY A 200 -7.39 37.22 -22.55
C GLY A 200 -7.12 38.55 -23.26
N ARG A 201 -5.84 38.93 -23.32
CA ARG A 201 -5.35 40.06 -24.15
C ARG A 201 -5.31 39.69 -25.63
N LYS A 202 -5.62 40.66 -26.51
CA LYS A 202 -5.73 40.43 -27.96
C LYS A 202 -4.43 39.87 -28.55
N GLY A 203 -4.54 38.73 -29.24
CA GLY A 203 -3.42 38.07 -29.93
C GLY A 203 -2.40 37.39 -29.00
N ILE A 204 -2.70 37.30 -27.71
CA ILE A 204 -1.84 36.69 -26.70
C ILE A 204 -2.63 35.53 -26.07
N PHE A 205 -1.98 34.37 -25.94
CA PHE A 205 -2.58 33.24 -25.22
C PHE A 205 -2.69 33.58 -23.72
N PRO A 206 -3.79 33.23 -23.03
CA PRO A 206 -3.98 33.60 -21.63
C PRO A 206 -2.81 33.18 -20.72
N GLU A 207 -2.38 34.10 -19.87
CA GLU A 207 -1.36 33.89 -18.84
C GLU A 207 -2.03 33.92 -17.44
N PRO A 208 -1.84 32.91 -16.58
CA PRO A 208 -2.55 32.81 -15.29
C PRO A 208 -2.36 33.99 -14.33
N ASP A 209 -1.26 34.73 -14.46
CA ASP A 209 -0.92 35.91 -13.65
C ASP A 209 -1.49 37.23 -14.21
N LYS A 210 -2.04 37.23 -15.44
CA LYS A 210 -2.46 38.46 -16.14
C LYS A 210 -3.92 38.43 -16.60
N ASP A 211 -4.41 37.27 -17.00
CA ASP A 211 -5.71 37.12 -17.65
C ASP A 211 -6.67 36.38 -16.70
N PRO A 212 -7.66 37.06 -16.10
CA PRO A 212 -8.49 36.47 -15.05
C PRO A 212 -9.49 35.45 -15.63
N VAL A 213 -9.79 34.41 -14.84
CA VAL A 213 -10.94 33.54 -15.07
C VAL A 213 -12.22 34.35 -14.82
N ILE A 214 -13.12 34.35 -15.79
CA ILE A 214 -14.37 35.12 -15.75
C ILE A 214 -15.61 34.24 -15.62
N GLN A 215 -15.53 32.97 -16.01
CA GLN A 215 -16.64 32.02 -15.87
C GLN A 215 -16.11 30.63 -15.51
N ILE A 216 -16.92 29.90 -14.73
CA ILE A 216 -16.72 28.48 -14.41
C ILE A 216 -18.08 27.80 -14.55
N ALA A 217 -18.26 27.03 -15.61
CA ALA A 217 -19.45 26.22 -15.85
C ALA A 217 -19.30 24.85 -15.17
N ASN A 218 -20.37 24.33 -14.56
CA ASN A 218 -20.35 23.05 -13.84
C ASN A 218 -21.60 22.23 -14.20
N MET A 219 -21.42 20.93 -14.43
CA MET A 219 -22.49 19.95 -14.58
C MET A 219 -22.20 18.77 -13.66
N VAL A 220 -23.18 18.37 -12.85
CA VAL A 220 -23.08 17.20 -11.97
C VAL A 220 -24.18 16.21 -12.33
N GLN A 221 -23.81 14.96 -12.56
CA GLN A 221 -24.74 13.85 -12.81
C GLN A 221 -24.40 12.68 -11.87
N ARG A 222 -25.42 11.92 -11.44
CA ARG A 222 -25.19 10.64 -10.76
C ARG A 222 -25.20 9.52 -11.79
N GLN A 223 -24.27 8.58 -11.63
CA GLN A 223 -24.24 7.39 -12.47
C GLN A 223 -25.57 6.64 -12.38
N GLY A 224 -26.20 6.40 -13.53
CA GLY A 224 -27.49 5.70 -13.63
C GLY A 224 -28.73 6.60 -13.68
N ASP A 225 -28.61 7.90 -13.36
CA ASP A 225 -29.72 8.84 -13.53
C ASP A 225 -29.90 9.16 -15.02
N THR A 226 -31.07 8.84 -15.58
CA THR A 226 -31.54 9.39 -16.86
C THR A 226 -32.03 10.81 -16.60
N GLY A 227 -31.27 11.80 -17.08
CA GLY A 227 -31.58 13.23 -16.90
C GLY A 227 -32.88 13.68 -17.55
#